data_AF-A0A3E2BJS4-F1
#
_entry.id   AF-A0A3E2BJS4-F1
#
_cell.length_a   1.000
_cell.length_b   1.000
_cell.length_c   1.000
_cell.angle_alpha   90.00
_cell.angle_beta   90.00
_cell.angle_gamma   90.00
#
_symmetry.space_group_name_H-M   'P 1'
#
loop_
_entity.id
_entity.type
_entity.pdbx_description
1 polymer ?
#
loop_
_entity_poly.entity_id
_entity_poly.type
_entity_poly.pdbx_seq_one_letter_code
_entity_poly.pdbx_strand_id
1 'polypeptide(L)'
;MGSPLRLFSYALIITLIFQTGCATQATRLQKIPVTSNPVQARISVDGQEIGYTPLTLSLSRDRNHIIKIEKDGYEPALIQVQPGTKGGVSTAERFMAGLPITIAGMCVGLVIGYVVSPYQTNSDHKYASFVIGGAVLGAVPGVMIMARKTGPSLEPGVINIVLKRAPEGETGAGSVQTIELSPEQLSSLRWIRISSDGN
;
A
#
# COMPACT_ATOMS: atom_id res chain seq x y z
N MET A 1 11.50 0.44 52.55
CA MET A 1 12.31 0.23 51.33
C MET A 1 11.74 -0.93 50.53
N GLY A 2 11.08 -0.67 49.41
CA GLY A 2 10.66 -1.72 48.49
C GLY A 2 11.89 -2.33 47.80
N SER A 3 12.01 -3.65 47.78
CA SER A 3 13.16 -4.35 47.20
C SER A 3 13.29 -4.04 45.71
N PRO A 4 14.44 -3.52 45.23
CA PRO A 4 14.63 -3.14 43.82
C PRO A 4 14.39 -4.32 42.85
N LEU A 5 14.55 -5.55 43.33
CA LEU A 5 14.30 -6.79 42.58
C LEU A 5 12.85 -6.92 42.07
N ARG A 6 11.86 -6.37 42.79
CA ARG A 6 10.45 -6.41 42.37
C ARG A 6 10.17 -5.45 41.22
N LEU A 7 10.81 -4.27 41.22
CA LEU A 7 10.68 -3.29 40.13
C LEU A 7 11.31 -3.81 38.83
N PHE A 8 12.47 -4.47 38.91
CA PHE A 8 13.08 -5.13 37.75
C PHE A 8 12.22 -6.27 37.20
N SER A 9 11.60 -7.07 38.07
CA SER A 9 10.68 -8.13 37.66
C SER A 9 9.45 -7.58 36.92
N TYR A 10 8.84 -6.49 37.42
CA TYR A 10 7.73 -5.84 36.72
C TYR A 10 8.14 -5.19 35.39
N ALA A 11 9.32 -4.56 35.33
CA ALA A 11 9.84 -3.99 34.08
C ALA A 11 10.10 -5.08 33.02
N LEU A 12 10.63 -6.24 33.42
CA LEU A 12 10.86 -7.38 32.53
C LEU A 12 9.53 -7.94 32.00
N ILE A 13 8.53 -8.10 32.87
CA ILE A 13 7.21 -8.61 32.50
C ILE A 13 6.47 -7.64 31.56
N ILE A 14 6.54 -6.32 31.81
CA ILE A 14 5.93 -5.30 30.95
C ILE A 14 6.58 -5.29 29.56
N THR A 15 7.92 -5.45 29.48
CA THR A 15 8.65 -5.49 28.22
C THR A 15 8.31 -6.73 27.39
N LEU A 16 8.09 -7.87 28.04
CA LEU A 16 7.68 -9.12 27.38
C LEU A 16 6.25 -9.04 26.78
N ILE A 17 5.35 -8.29 27.42
CA ILE A 17 3.98 -8.08 26.91
C ILE A 17 4.00 -7.26 25.61
N PHE A 18 4.90 -6.28 25.50
CA PHE A 18 5.05 -5.46 24.29
C PHE A 18 5.62 -6.22 23.07
N GLN A 19 6.26 -7.36 23.28
CA GLN A 19 6.86 -8.17 22.20
C GLN A 19 5.86 -9.10 21.49
N THR A 20 4.66 -9.31 22.06
CA THR A 20 3.64 -10.18 21.46
C THR A 20 2.73 -9.46 20.47
N GLY A 21 3.31 -8.62 19.62
CA GLY A 21 2.65 -8.10 18.43
C GLY A 21 2.78 -9.09 17.27
N CYS A 22 1.99 -10.15 17.24
CA CYS A 22 1.89 -10.98 16.04
C CYS A 22 1.35 -10.11 14.89
N ALA A 23 2.22 -9.76 13.94
CA ALA A 23 1.81 -9.18 12.68
C ALA A 23 1.11 -10.28 11.87
N THR A 24 -0.16 -10.54 12.16
CA THR A 24 -1.02 -11.39 11.33
C THR A 24 -1.15 -10.71 9.97
N GLN A 25 -0.33 -11.13 9.01
CA GLN A 25 -0.49 -10.74 7.61
C GLN A 25 -1.77 -11.39 7.10
N ALA A 26 -2.88 -10.66 7.23
CA ALA A 26 -4.12 -11.00 6.53
C ALA A 26 -3.88 -10.81 5.03
N THR A 27 -3.90 -11.91 4.27
CA THR A 27 -3.80 -11.90 2.80
C THR A 27 -4.82 -10.94 2.22
N ARG A 28 -4.36 -9.97 1.43
CA ARG A 28 -5.25 -9.00 0.79
C ARG A 28 -5.77 -9.59 -0.51
N LEU A 29 -6.98 -10.15 -0.47
CA LEU A 29 -7.70 -10.57 -1.67
C LEU A 29 -8.37 -9.37 -2.36
N GLN A 30 -8.23 -9.29 -3.68
CA GLN A 30 -8.85 -8.28 -4.54
C GLN A 30 -9.81 -8.96 -5.51
N LYS A 31 -11.06 -8.49 -5.54
CA LYS A 31 -12.07 -8.93 -6.51
C LYS A 31 -11.94 -8.10 -7.79
N ILE A 32 -11.73 -8.77 -8.91
CA ILE A 32 -11.50 -8.14 -10.21
C ILE A 32 -12.54 -8.69 -11.19
N PRO A 33 -13.55 -7.88 -11.60
CA PRO A 33 -14.46 -8.27 -12.67
C PRO A 33 -13.72 -8.32 -14.01
N VAL A 34 -13.93 -9.41 -14.75
CA VAL A 34 -13.36 -9.66 -16.07
C VAL A 34 -14.48 -9.81 -17.09
N THR A 35 -14.43 -8.98 -18.12
CA THR A 35 -15.39 -8.99 -19.23
C THR A 35 -14.66 -9.10 -20.55
N SER A 36 -15.22 -9.82 -21.52
CA SER A 36 -14.67 -9.91 -22.87
C SER A 36 -15.71 -9.63 -23.94
N ASN A 37 -15.24 -9.00 -25.02
CA ASN A 37 -15.93 -8.91 -26.29
C ASN A 37 -14.95 -9.36 -27.38
N PRO A 38 -15.12 -10.54 -27.99
CA PRO A 38 -16.29 -11.43 -27.98
C PRO A 38 -16.50 -12.18 -26.65
N VAL A 39 -17.75 -12.55 -26.36
CA VAL A 39 -18.14 -13.30 -25.14
C VAL A 39 -17.56 -14.73 -25.13
N GLN A 40 -17.50 -15.35 -23.95
CA GLN A 40 -17.10 -16.75 -23.76
C GLN A 40 -15.62 -17.00 -24.11
N ALA A 41 -14.73 -16.20 -23.52
CA ALA A 41 -13.29 -16.49 -23.44
C ALA A 41 -13.01 -17.35 -22.20
N ARG A 42 -12.16 -18.36 -22.34
CA ARG A 42 -11.72 -19.25 -21.26
C ARG A 42 -10.67 -18.52 -20.43
N ILE A 43 -10.82 -18.56 -19.10
CA ILE A 43 -9.88 -17.97 -18.16
C ILE A 43 -9.32 -19.05 -17.24
N SER A 44 -7.99 -19.10 -17.15
CA SER A 44 -7.24 -19.91 -16.20
C SER A 44 -6.32 -19.02 -15.35
N VAL A 45 -6.21 -19.30 -14.06
CA VAL A 45 -5.33 -18.59 -13.13
C VAL A 45 -4.36 -19.60 -12.52
N ASP A 46 -3.05 -19.34 -12.64
CA ASP A 46 -1.99 -20.21 -12.12
C ASP A 46 -2.09 -21.66 -12.64
N GLY A 47 -2.61 -21.83 -13.87
CA GLY A 47 -2.85 -23.13 -14.49
C GLY A 47 -4.17 -23.81 -14.12
N GLN A 48 -4.96 -23.25 -13.21
CA GLN A 48 -6.29 -23.75 -12.85
C GLN A 48 -7.38 -23.03 -13.67
N GLU A 49 -8.24 -23.80 -14.35
CA GLU A 49 -9.39 -23.24 -15.06
C GLU A 49 -10.43 -22.71 -14.07
N ILE A 50 -10.78 -21.42 -14.19
CA ILE A 50 -11.75 -20.75 -13.32
C ILE A 50 -13.13 -20.70 -13.99
N GLY A 51 -13.16 -20.53 -15.31
CA GLY A 51 -14.40 -20.52 -16.09
C GLY A 51 -14.34 -19.65 -17.34
N TYR A 52 -15.49 -19.10 -17.72
CA TYR A 52 -15.67 -18.32 -18.94
C TYR A 52 -16.16 -16.90 -18.61
N THR A 53 -15.74 -15.92 -19.42
CA THR A 53 -16.23 -14.53 -19.29
C THR A 53 -17.73 -14.41 -19.60
N PRO A 54 -18.48 -13.53 -18.90
CA PRO A 54 -18.05 -12.64 -17.81
C PRO A 54 -17.98 -13.34 -16.43
N LEU A 55 -16.92 -13.08 -15.66
CA LEU A 55 -16.74 -13.61 -14.30
C LEU A 55 -16.00 -12.63 -13.38
N THR A 56 -15.97 -12.89 -12.08
CA THR A 56 -15.18 -12.11 -11.10
C THR A 56 -14.06 -12.96 -10.53
N LEU A 57 -12.81 -12.56 -10.76
CA LEU A 57 -11.61 -13.20 -10.20
C LEU A 57 -11.34 -12.69 -8.78
N SER A 58 -10.83 -13.56 -7.91
CA SER A 58 -10.30 -13.18 -6.60
C SER A 58 -8.80 -13.46 -6.58
N LEU A 59 -7.98 -12.41 -6.72
CA LEU A 59 -6.52 -12.52 -6.76
C LEU A 59 -5.89 -12.01 -5.46
N SER A 60 -4.78 -12.61 -5.03
CA SER A 60 -3.99 -12.09 -3.92
C SER A 60 -3.10 -10.96 -4.42
N ARG A 61 -3.03 -9.86 -3.66
CA ARG A 61 -2.12 -8.74 -3.97
C ARG A 61 -0.68 -9.00 -3.52
N ASP A 62 -0.50 -10.02 -2.69
CA ASP A 62 0.75 -10.32 -1.99
C ASP A 62 1.59 -11.39 -2.72
N ARG A 63 1.09 -11.95 -3.83
CA ARG A 63 1.77 -13.01 -4.60
C ARG A 63 1.66 -12.76 -6.11
N ASN A 64 2.54 -13.43 -6.85
CA ASN A 64 2.47 -13.49 -8.31
C ASN A 64 1.29 -14.33 -8.75
N HIS A 65 0.61 -13.89 -9.81
CA HIS A 65 -0.43 -14.65 -10.49
C HIS A 65 -0.21 -14.64 -12.00
N ILE A 66 -0.44 -15.77 -12.66
CA ILE A 66 -0.42 -15.89 -14.12
C ILE A 66 -1.86 -16.13 -14.59
N ILE A 67 -2.46 -15.15 -15.25
CA ILE A 67 -3.81 -15.27 -15.82
C ILE A 67 -3.66 -15.58 -17.30
N LYS A 68 -4.15 -16.75 -17.72
CA LYS A 68 -4.21 -17.17 -19.12
C LYS A 68 -5.62 -16.95 -19.65
N ILE A 69 -5.72 -16.29 -20.79
CA ILE A 69 -6.97 -16.04 -21.50
C ILE A 69 -6.86 -16.70 -22.87
N GLU A 70 -7.83 -17.58 -23.16
CA GLU A 70 -7.89 -18.32 -24.42
C GLU A 70 -9.26 -18.14 -25.08
N LYS A 71 -9.26 -17.93 -26.40
CA LYS A 71 -10.47 -17.88 -27.20
C LYS A 71 -10.22 -18.54 -28.55
N ASP A 72 -11.18 -19.34 -29.00
CA ASP A 72 -11.10 -20.01 -30.30
C ASP A 72 -10.93 -18.98 -31.44
N GLY A 73 -9.91 -19.19 -32.28
CA GLY A 73 -9.56 -18.27 -33.40
C GLY A 73 -8.69 -17.07 -33.01
N TYR A 74 -8.27 -16.96 -31.75
CA TYR A 74 -7.41 -15.88 -31.25
C TYR A 74 -6.13 -16.43 -30.62
N GLU A 75 -5.09 -15.60 -30.58
CA GLU A 75 -3.86 -15.93 -29.86
C GLU A 75 -4.11 -15.93 -28.33
N PRO A 76 -3.51 -16.88 -27.58
CA PRO A 76 -3.60 -16.89 -26.13
C PRO A 76 -2.87 -15.67 -25.54
N ALA A 77 -3.52 -15.00 -24.58
CA ALA A 77 -2.91 -13.90 -23.82
C ALA A 77 -2.54 -14.38 -22.41
N LEU A 78 -1.31 -14.09 -21.99
CA LEU A 78 -0.82 -14.32 -20.63
C LEU A 78 -0.65 -12.98 -19.92
N ILE A 79 -1.33 -12.81 -18.80
CA ILE A 79 -1.17 -11.65 -17.94
C ILE A 79 -0.38 -12.09 -16.72
N GLN A 80 0.82 -11.55 -16.56
CA GLN A 80 1.63 -11.77 -15.38
C GLN A 80 1.39 -10.64 -14.39
N VAL A 81 0.80 -10.97 -13.26
CA VAL A 81 0.52 -10.06 -12.16
C VAL A 81 1.68 -10.14 -11.18
N GLN A 82 2.44 -9.05 -11.03
CA GLN A 82 3.51 -8.94 -10.04
C GLN A 82 2.96 -8.44 -8.70
N PRO A 83 3.56 -8.81 -7.56
CA PRO A 83 3.04 -8.50 -6.24
C PRO A 83 3.36 -7.05 -5.92
N GLY A 84 2.41 -6.37 -5.28
CA GLY A 84 2.63 -5.03 -4.72
C GLY A 84 3.78 -5.04 -3.74
N THR A 85 4.99 -4.62 -4.14
CA THR A 85 5.88 -3.97 -3.16
C THR A 85 5.05 -2.84 -2.58
N LYS A 86 4.91 -2.78 -1.25
CA LYS A 86 4.08 -1.78 -0.56
C LYS A 86 4.44 -0.38 -1.10
N GLY A 87 3.70 0.07 -2.10
CA GLY A 87 3.93 1.31 -2.86
C GLY A 87 3.44 2.48 -2.04
N GLY A 88 4.06 2.68 -0.90
CA GLY A 88 3.88 3.82 -0.03
C GLY A 88 5.25 4.25 0.40
N VAL A 89 5.46 5.56 0.45
CA VAL A 89 6.65 6.20 1.01
C VAL A 89 7.02 5.44 2.29
N SER A 90 8.21 4.85 2.30
CA SER A 90 8.63 3.98 3.38
C SER A 90 8.55 4.74 4.70
N THR A 91 8.33 4.02 5.81
CA THR A 91 8.29 4.67 7.12
C THR A 91 9.59 5.46 7.35
N ALA A 92 10.74 4.95 6.89
CA ALA A 92 12.02 5.63 6.94
C ALA A 92 12.05 6.98 6.19
N GLU A 93 11.54 7.04 4.96
CA GLU A 93 11.49 8.30 4.19
C GLU A 93 10.58 9.34 4.83
N ARG A 94 9.47 8.90 5.44
CA ARG A 94 8.55 9.80 6.17
C ARG A 94 9.21 10.38 7.41
N PHE A 95 9.99 9.57 8.12
CA PHE A 95 10.79 10.05 9.25
C PHE A 95 11.89 11.01 8.79
N MET A 96 12.61 10.71 7.69
CA MET A 96 13.64 11.62 7.17
C MET A 96 13.08 12.98 6.75
N ALA A 97 11.86 13.03 6.19
CA ALA A 97 11.22 14.28 5.82
C ALA A 97 10.61 15.04 7.02
N GLY A 98 10.00 14.34 7.98
CA GLY A 98 9.25 14.97 9.07
C GLY A 98 10.07 15.27 10.34
N LEU A 99 11.08 14.46 10.65
CA LEU A 99 11.91 14.59 11.85
C LEU A 99 12.65 15.94 11.93
N PRO A 100 13.39 16.41 10.90
CA PRO A 100 14.10 17.69 11.00
C PRO A 100 13.13 18.87 11.17
N ILE A 101 11.98 18.83 10.51
CA ILE A 101 10.93 19.87 10.62
C ILE A 101 10.33 19.87 12.03
N THR A 102 10.15 18.69 12.62
CA THR A 102 9.66 18.55 14.01
C THR A 102 10.65 19.14 15.00
N ILE A 103 11.94 18.82 14.86
CA ILE A 103 13.00 19.32 15.76
C ILE A 103 13.13 20.84 15.62
N ALA A 104 13.18 21.37 14.40
CA ALA A 104 13.26 22.80 14.16
C ALA A 104 12.04 23.53 14.75
N GLY A 105 10.83 23.02 14.51
CA GLY A 105 9.60 23.58 15.05
C GLY A 105 9.53 23.51 16.57
N MET A 106 9.94 22.39 17.19
CA MET A 106 10.02 22.25 18.64
C MET A 106 11.01 23.24 19.25
N CYS A 107 12.19 23.43 18.65
CA CYS A 107 13.18 24.41 19.11
C CYS A 107 12.64 25.84 19.03
N VAL A 108 12.04 26.21 17.89
CA VAL A 108 11.41 27.53 17.72
C VAL A 108 10.26 27.73 18.72
N GLY A 109 9.44 26.71 18.93
CA GLY A 109 8.35 26.70 19.89
C GLY A 109 8.81 26.87 21.34
N LEU A 110 9.91 26.22 21.73
CA LEU A 110 10.54 26.40 23.04
C LEU A 110 11.02 27.84 23.24
N VAL A 111 11.68 28.44 22.23
CA VAL A 111 12.18 29.82 22.30
C VAL A 111 11.03 30.81 22.41
N ILE A 112 9.98 30.66 21.60
CA ILE A 112 8.79 31.52 21.68
C ILE A 112 8.08 31.34 23.03
N GLY A 113 7.90 30.11 23.49
CA GLY A 113 7.32 29.80 24.80
C GLY A 113 8.10 30.41 25.96
N TYR A 114 9.44 30.44 25.86
CA TYR A 114 10.32 31.10 26.83
C TYR A 114 10.18 32.63 26.80
N VAL A 115 10.19 33.24 25.61
CA VAL A 115 10.12 34.70 25.43
C VAL A 115 8.75 35.28 25.82
N VAL A 116 7.67 34.57 25.53
CA VAL A 116 6.29 35.01 25.83
C VAL A 116 5.89 34.66 27.28
N SER A 117 6.69 33.86 27.99
CA SER A 117 6.40 33.43 29.35
C SER A 117 6.36 34.65 30.30
N PRO A 118 5.24 34.90 30.99
CA PRO A 118 5.19 35.97 31.99
C PRO A 118 6.08 35.57 33.18
N TYR A 119 7.28 36.16 33.25
CA TYR A 119 8.30 35.91 34.29
C TYR A 119 7.81 36.23 35.72
N GLN A 120 6.66 36.86 35.88
CA GLN A 120 6.20 37.41 37.16
C GLN A 120 4.89 36.79 37.64
N THR A 121 4.89 35.50 37.92
CA THR A 121 3.97 34.93 38.90
C THR A 121 4.57 33.67 39.50
N ASN A 122 4.79 33.72 40.82
CA ASN A 122 5.41 32.71 41.68
C ASN A 122 4.52 31.47 41.79
N SER A 123 4.41 30.76 40.69
CA SER A 123 3.57 29.60 40.47
C SER A 123 4.29 28.78 39.42
N ASP A 124 5.29 28.01 39.87
CA ASP A 124 6.22 27.24 39.04
C ASP A 124 5.54 26.43 37.92
N HIS A 125 4.26 26.09 38.10
CA HIS A 125 3.44 25.38 37.11
C HIS A 125 3.07 26.21 35.86
N LYS A 126 2.96 27.55 35.94
CA LYS A 126 2.53 28.38 34.80
C LYS A 126 3.66 28.59 33.80
N TYR A 127 4.87 28.83 34.27
CA TYR A 127 6.06 28.93 33.43
C TYR A 127 6.28 27.64 32.61
N ALA A 128 6.20 26.48 33.28
CA ALA A 128 6.33 25.19 32.62
C ALA A 128 5.27 24.98 31.52
N SER A 129 4.03 25.44 31.74
CA SER A 129 2.94 25.26 30.78
C SER A 129 3.12 26.05 29.47
N PHE A 130 3.70 27.27 29.51
CA PHE A 130 3.96 28.06 28.30
C PHE A 130 5.13 27.49 27.47
N VAL A 131 6.19 27.04 28.14
CA VAL A 131 7.36 26.43 27.48
C VAL A 131 6.98 25.09 26.84
N ILE A 132 6.26 24.24 27.57
CA ILE A 132 5.77 22.94 27.05
C ILE A 132 4.74 23.18 25.94
N GLY A 133 3.83 24.15 26.10
CA GLY A 133 2.84 24.50 25.09
C GLY A 133 3.45 24.95 23.77
N GLY A 134 4.47 25.82 23.83
CA GLY A 134 5.21 26.27 22.65
C GLY A 134 5.91 25.11 21.92
N ALA A 135 6.59 24.23 22.66
CA ALA A 135 7.26 23.06 22.11
C ALA A 135 6.29 22.11 21.39
N VAL A 136 5.13 21.84 22.01
CA VAL A 136 4.10 20.95 21.44
C VAL A 136 3.51 21.54 20.16
N LEU A 137 3.14 22.82 20.17
CA LEU A 137 2.60 23.50 18.99
C LEU A 137 3.61 23.57 17.84
N GLY A 138 4.88 23.81 18.15
CA GLY A 138 5.97 23.82 17.18
C GLY A 138 6.22 22.45 16.52
N ALA A 139 5.94 21.34 17.21
CA ALA A 139 6.11 20.00 16.67
C ALA A 139 4.98 19.57 15.71
N VAL A 140 3.79 20.21 15.77
CA VAL A 140 2.59 19.80 15.03
C VAL A 140 2.82 19.64 13.52
N PRO A 141 3.48 20.57 12.80
CA PRO A 141 3.66 20.45 11.35
C PRO A 141 4.46 19.20 10.95
N GLY A 142 5.55 18.90 11.66
CA GLY A 142 6.39 17.73 11.39
C GLY A 142 5.69 16.42 11.75
N VAL A 143 4.95 16.39 12.87
CA VAL A 143 4.09 15.26 13.24
C VAL A 143 2.98 15.04 12.21
N MET A 144 2.39 16.11 11.67
CA MET A 144 1.33 16.00 10.65
C MET A 144 1.87 15.43 9.34
N ILE A 145 3.09 15.80 8.92
CA ILE A 145 3.77 15.21 7.76
C ILE A 145 4.04 13.72 8.01
N MET A 146 4.50 13.35 9.20
CA MET A 146 4.71 11.95 9.57
C MET A 146 3.42 11.15 9.67
N ALA A 147 2.29 11.78 10.04
CA ALA A 147 0.99 11.13 10.20
C ALA A 147 0.20 10.98 8.88
N ARG A 148 0.42 11.86 7.89
CA ARG A 148 -0.29 11.78 6.59
C ARG A 148 0.05 10.49 5.84
N LYS A 149 -0.95 9.64 5.60
CA LYS A 149 -0.84 8.56 4.61
C LYS A 149 -0.85 9.15 3.20
N THR A 150 0.32 9.46 2.66
CA THR A 150 0.49 9.66 1.22
C THR A 150 0.61 8.28 0.56
N GLY A 151 -0.54 7.72 0.17
CA GLY A 151 -0.56 6.69 -0.86
C GLY A 151 -0.63 7.39 -2.22
N PRO A 152 -0.01 6.86 -3.27
CA PRO A 152 -0.29 7.36 -4.61
C PRO A 152 -1.80 7.26 -4.84
N SER A 153 -2.43 8.39 -5.13
CA SER A 153 -3.83 8.45 -5.57
C SER A 153 -3.85 7.92 -7.00
N LEU A 154 -3.71 6.61 -7.15
CA LEU A 154 -3.85 5.97 -8.43
C LEU A 154 -5.34 6.00 -8.76
N GLU A 155 -5.70 6.80 -9.75
CA GLU A 155 -7.03 6.74 -10.35
C GLU A 155 -7.32 5.29 -10.77
N PRO A 156 -8.57 4.79 -10.61
CA PRO A 156 -8.87 3.41 -10.92
C PRO A 156 -8.61 3.10 -12.40
N GLY A 157 -7.59 2.30 -12.66
CA GLY A 157 -7.16 1.92 -13.99
C GLY A 157 -8.12 0.91 -14.64
N VAL A 158 -8.41 1.15 -15.93
CA VAL A 158 -8.96 0.16 -16.85
C VAL A 158 -7.80 -0.45 -17.61
N ILE A 159 -7.72 -1.78 -17.69
CA ILE A 159 -6.82 -2.42 -18.66
C ILE A 159 -7.65 -2.99 -19.79
N ASN A 160 -7.41 -2.45 -20.98
CA ASN A 160 -7.96 -2.93 -22.24
C ASN A 160 -6.94 -3.88 -22.87
N ILE A 161 -7.33 -5.14 -23.03
CA ILE A 161 -6.50 -6.19 -23.63
C ILE A 161 -7.07 -6.47 -25.02
N VAL A 162 -6.30 -6.19 -26.07
CA VAL A 162 -6.73 -6.43 -27.46
C VAL A 162 -6.19 -7.78 -27.92
N LEU A 163 -7.08 -8.74 -28.14
CA LEU A 163 -6.71 -10.05 -28.69
C LEU A 163 -6.45 -9.94 -30.19
N LYS A 164 -5.31 -10.48 -30.63
CA LYS A 164 -5.01 -10.65 -32.06
C LYS A 164 -5.57 -11.98 -32.56
N ARG A 165 -6.03 -11.99 -33.80
CA ARG A 165 -6.47 -13.21 -34.48
C ARG A 165 -5.24 -14.08 -34.76
N ALA A 166 -5.37 -15.38 -34.51
CA ALA A 166 -4.31 -16.32 -34.82
C ALA A 166 -4.19 -16.45 -36.36
N PRO A 167 -2.98 -16.43 -36.94
CA PRO A 167 -2.80 -16.65 -38.37
C PRO A 167 -3.25 -18.07 -38.75
N GLU A 168 -4.22 -18.19 -39.66
CA GLU A 168 -4.64 -19.45 -40.26
C GLU A 168 -3.49 -19.98 -41.14
N GLY A 169 -2.68 -20.90 -40.61
CA GLY A 169 -1.67 -21.64 -41.41
C GLY A 169 -0.32 -21.87 -40.76
N GLU A 170 -0.02 -21.28 -39.60
CA GLU A 170 1.28 -21.47 -38.93
C GLU A 170 1.16 -22.37 -37.70
N THR A 171 1.51 -23.64 -37.91
CA THR A 171 1.67 -24.64 -36.85
C THR A 171 2.85 -24.23 -35.94
N GLY A 172 2.56 -23.75 -34.73
CA GLY A 172 3.46 -23.94 -33.60
C GLY A 172 4.37 -22.79 -33.16
N ALA A 173 4.10 -21.53 -33.52
CA ALA A 173 4.80 -20.38 -32.93
C ALA A 173 3.90 -19.16 -32.78
N GLY A 174 2.66 -19.37 -32.31
CA GLY A 174 1.77 -18.26 -31.94
C GLY A 174 2.45 -17.40 -30.88
N SER A 175 2.64 -16.12 -31.18
CA SER A 175 3.31 -15.18 -30.27
C SER A 175 2.43 -14.97 -29.05
N VAL A 176 2.72 -15.68 -27.96
CA VAL A 176 1.95 -15.54 -26.72
C VAL A 176 2.06 -14.10 -26.24
N GLN A 177 0.93 -13.40 -26.19
CA GLN A 177 0.92 -12.01 -25.75
C GLN A 177 1.09 -11.97 -24.24
N THR A 178 2.33 -11.70 -23.80
CA THR A 178 2.64 -11.55 -22.38
C THR A 178 2.48 -10.09 -21.99
N ILE A 179 1.48 -9.83 -21.15
CA ILE A 179 1.22 -8.51 -20.56
C ILE A 179 1.71 -8.58 -19.12
N GLU A 180 2.82 -7.89 -18.84
CA GLU A 180 3.29 -7.73 -17.48
C GLU A 180 2.55 -6.57 -16.81
N LEU A 181 1.87 -6.87 -15.70
CA LEU A 181 1.23 -5.87 -14.87
C LEU A 181 2.16 -5.45 -13.75
N SER A 182 2.57 -4.18 -13.78
CA SER A 182 3.27 -3.55 -12.67
C SER A 182 2.40 -3.62 -11.41
N PRO A 183 2.99 -3.77 -10.21
CA PRO A 183 2.21 -3.89 -9.00
C PRO A 183 1.31 -2.68 -8.68
N GLU A 184 1.70 -1.50 -9.14
CA GLU A 184 0.93 -0.26 -9.08
C GLU A 184 -0.29 -0.33 -10.01
N GLN A 185 -0.14 -0.92 -11.20
CA GLN A 185 -1.23 -1.14 -12.16
C GLN A 185 -2.25 -2.13 -11.59
N LEU A 186 -1.82 -3.22 -10.94
CA LEU A 186 -2.71 -4.15 -10.26
C LEU A 186 -3.48 -3.48 -9.11
N SER A 187 -2.79 -2.64 -8.32
CA SER A 187 -3.39 -1.98 -7.16
C SER A 187 -4.51 -1.00 -7.51
N SER A 188 -4.43 -0.41 -8.70
CA SER A 188 -5.41 0.53 -9.24
C SER A 188 -6.45 -0.15 -10.14
N LEU A 189 -6.24 -1.41 -10.50
CA LEU A 189 -7.09 -2.18 -11.40
C LEU A 189 -8.48 -2.42 -10.80
N ARG A 190 -9.51 -1.82 -11.41
CA ARG A 190 -10.92 -2.04 -11.01
C ARG A 190 -11.65 -3.03 -11.90
N TRP A 191 -11.19 -3.22 -13.13
CA TRP A 191 -11.83 -4.01 -14.17
C TRP A 191 -10.84 -4.38 -15.27
N ILE A 192 -11.00 -5.59 -15.81
CA ILE A 192 -10.29 -6.06 -17.00
C ILE A 192 -11.31 -6.12 -18.13
N ARG A 193 -11.03 -5.39 -19.22
CA ARG A 193 -11.81 -5.43 -20.44
C ARG A 193 -10.98 -6.05 -21.54
N ILE A 194 -11.49 -7.11 -22.13
CA ILE A 194 -10.86 -7.79 -23.26
C ILE A 194 -11.66 -7.42 -24.51
N SER A 195 -10.98 -6.91 -25.54
CA SER A 195 -11.55 -6.54 -26.84
C SER A 195 -10.81 -7.30 -27.95
N SER A 196 -11.40 -7.45 -29.12
CA SER A 196 -10.69 -7.93 -30.32
C SER A 196 -10.25 -6.75 -31.21
N ASP A 197 -9.18 -6.92 -31.97
CA ASP A 197 -8.60 -5.92 -32.90
C ASP A 197 -9.54 -5.47 -34.05
N GLY A 198 -10.78 -5.96 -34.07
CA GLY A 198 -11.76 -5.69 -35.13
C GLY A 198 -13.03 -4.98 -34.67
N ASN A 199 -13.09 -4.47 -33.43
CA ASN A 199 -14.30 -3.85 -32.87
C ASN A 199 -14.04 -2.65 -31.96
#